data_AF-A0A345GXM7-F1
#
_entry.id   AF-A0A345GXM7-F1
#
_cell.length_a   1.000
_cell.length_b   1.000
_cell.length_c   1.000
_cell.angle_alpha   90.00
_cell.angle_beta   90.00
_cell.angle_gamma   90.00
#
_symmetry.space_group_name_H-M   'P 1'
#
loop_
_entity.id
_entity.type
_entity.pdbx_description
1 polymer ?
#
loop_
_entity_poly.entity_id
_entity_poly.type
_entity_poly.pdbx_seq_one_letter_code
_entity_poly.pdbx_strand_id
1 'polypeptide(L)'
;MIDLITQNKFQELKEKIQNDEDALAIQQFLVAILNGEENIEIDGESFDSKKYQEEFFEGLKIYKALKTSKISQKEFTAYSDVLVKLAFKTAGFIRLLANTAMEKGVFLSDIPETYQVSPNLRASFQEFIDLLKAKDDVKSVANISAAKAQITTSVANLLPKEAIGNDMLQFAASYAAVGQTEHAMQIYQGIMNDFESESVKNSSGLFPELNQVDTRPAVEIEVFEKAKAEFEKLSGEEFPEKQRMSVNDSELAQKLAAEVHKKEKEILDKSQNESKGFFSKLKSFFTGK
;
A
#
# COMPACT_ATOMS: atom_id res chain seq x y z
N MET A 1 -24.81 -13.89 10.46
CA MET A 1 -23.97 -14.73 9.56
C MET A 1 -22.79 -15.29 10.32
N ILE A 2 -21.95 -14.40 10.87
CA ILE A 2 -20.80 -14.75 11.72
C ILE A 2 -21.14 -15.78 12.80
N ASP A 3 -22.24 -15.62 13.54
CA ASP A 3 -22.64 -16.59 14.58
C ASP A 3 -22.86 -18.01 14.04
N LEU A 4 -23.42 -18.14 12.83
CA LEU A 4 -23.64 -19.44 12.19
C LEU A 4 -22.30 -20.09 11.82
N ILE A 5 -21.34 -19.30 11.35
CA ILE A 5 -19.97 -19.77 11.06
C ILE A 5 -19.30 -20.27 12.35
N THR A 6 -19.31 -19.47 13.41
CA THR A 6 -18.66 -19.82 14.69
C THR A 6 -19.32 -21.03 15.35
N GLN A 7 -20.64 -21.21 15.18
CA GLN A 7 -21.38 -22.38 15.65
C GLN A 7 -21.27 -23.59 14.71
N ASN A 8 -20.58 -23.47 13.58
CA ASN A 8 -20.42 -24.53 12.56
C ASN A 8 -21.73 -24.97 11.90
N LYS A 9 -22.72 -24.07 11.85
CA LYS A 9 -24.03 -24.29 11.24
C LYS A 9 -24.00 -23.95 9.75
N PHE A 10 -23.13 -24.63 9.00
CA PHE A 10 -22.88 -24.30 7.59
C PHE A 10 -24.09 -24.54 6.69
N GLN A 11 -24.97 -25.49 7.01
CA GLN A 11 -26.19 -25.70 6.24
C GLN A 11 -27.18 -24.53 6.41
N GLU A 12 -27.44 -24.11 7.65
CA GLU A 12 -28.25 -22.91 7.95
C GLU A 12 -27.65 -21.64 7.33
N LEU A 13 -26.32 -21.54 7.32
CA LEU A 13 -25.59 -20.44 6.68
C LEU A 13 -25.83 -20.41 5.16
N LYS A 14 -25.73 -21.55 4.49
CA LYS A 14 -25.96 -21.68 3.04
C LYS A 14 -27.38 -21.27 2.68
N GLU A 15 -28.37 -21.80 3.39
CA GLU A 15 -29.78 -21.46 3.20
C GLU A 15 -30.03 -19.97 3.44
N LYS A 16 -29.40 -19.38 4.45
CA LYS A 16 -29.53 -17.94 4.72
C LYS A 16 -28.99 -17.09 3.58
N ILE A 17 -27.81 -17.41 3.05
CA ILE A 17 -27.17 -16.63 1.97
C ILE A 17 -27.91 -16.80 0.64
N GLN A 18 -28.39 -18.01 0.33
CA GLN A 18 -29.12 -18.28 -0.91
C GLN A 18 -30.49 -17.61 -0.98
N ASN A 19 -31.11 -17.34 0.17
CA ASN A 19 -32.41 -16.67 0.27
C ASN A 19 -32.30 -15.15 0.50
N ASP A 20 -31.08 -14.60 0.50
CA ASP A 20 -30.83 -13.17 0.72
C ASP A 20 -30.56 -12.48 -0.64
N GLU A 21 -31.53 -11.69 -1.12
CA GLU A 21 -31.45 -10.97 -2.40
C GLU A 21 -30.35 -9.90 -2.40
N ASP A 22 -29.94 -9.42 -1.22
CA ASP A 22 -28.90 -8.41 -1.04
C ASP A 22 -27.53 -9.03 -0.70
N ALA A 23 -27.41 -10.37 -0.78
CA ALA A 23 -26.17 -11.07 -0.48
C ALA A 23 -25.00 -10.56 -1.32
N LEU A 24 -23.91 -10.24 -0.63
CA LEU A 24 -22.65 -9.83 -1.26
C LEU A 24 -22.02 -11.01 -2.02
N ALA A 25 -21.31 -10.73 -3.10
CA ALA A 25 -20.70 -11.76 -3.94
C ALA A 25 -19.69 -12.61 -3.14
N ILE A 26 -18.98 -12.00 -2.19
CA ILE A 26 -18.06 -12.70 -1.27
C ILE A 26 -18.76 -13.78 -0.43
N GLN A 27 -20.05 -13.57 -0.11
CA GLN A 27 -20.87 -14.53 0.63
C GLN A 27 -21.30 -15.67 -0.29
N GLN A 28 -21.62 -15.38 -1.55
CA GLN A 28 -21.94 -16.41 -2.54
C GLN A 28 -20.72 -17.30 -2.85
N PHE A 29 -19.52 -16.72 -2.93
CA PHE A 29 -18.29 -17.50 -3.05
C PHE A 29 -18.04 -18.39 -1.83
N LEU A 30 -18.39 -17.96 -0.61
CA LEU A 30 -18.36 -18.85 0.56
C LEU A 30 -19.30 -20.05 0.38
N VAL A 31 -20.52 -19.84 -0.13
CA VAL A 31 -21.48 -20.92 -0.38
C VAL A 31 -20.93 -21.93 -1.40
N ALA A 32 -20.34 -21.44 -2.49
CA ALA A 32 -19.69 -22.28 -3.50
C ALA A 32 -18.59 -23.17 -2.87
N ILE A 33 -17.71 -22.57 -2.06
CA ILE A 33 -16.65 -23.31 -1.33
C ILE A 33 -17.24 -24.38 -0.42
N LEU A 34 -18.28 -24.03 0.36
CA LEU A 34 -18.97 -24.95 1.27
C LEU A 34 -19.79 -26.04 0.56
N ASN A 35 -19.93 -25.95 -0.77
CA ASN A 35 -20.51 -26.98 -1.63
C ASN A 35 -19.43 -27.82 -2.35
N GLY A 36 -18.15 -27.58 -2.04
CA GLY A 36 -17.03 -28.34 -2.59
C GLY A 36 -16.48 -27.78 -3.90
N GLU A 37 -16.79 -26.53 -4.27
CA GLU A 37 -16.14 -25.87 -5.39
C GLU A 37 -14.73 -25.43 -5.00
N GLU A 38 -13.74 -26.03 -5.63
CA GLU A 38 -12.32 -25.86 -5.26
C GLU A 38 -11.61 -24.81 -6.12
N ASN A 39 -12.07 -24.63 -7.36
CA ASN A 39 -11.49 -23.72 -8.33
C ASN A 39 -12.44 -22.55 -8.57
N ILE A 40 -12.45 -21.62 -7.62
CA ILE A 40 -13.21 -20.38 -7.80
C ILE A 40 -12.44 -19.44 -8.72
N GLU A 41 -12.96 -19.31 -9.94
CA GLU A 41 -12.53 -18.30 -10.89
C GLU A 41 -13.14 -16.96 -10.50
N ILE A 42 -12.27 -15.95 -10.42
CA ILE A 42 -12.65 -14.57 -10.11
C ILE A 42 -12.21 -13.73 -11.29
N ASP A 43 -13.18 -13.38 -12.12
CA ASP A 43 -13.02 -12.61 -13.35
C ASP A 43 -13.44 -11.14 -13.17
N GLY A 44 -13.53 -10.40 -14.27
CA GLY A 44 -13.91 -8.98 -14.28
C GLY A 44 -15.30 -8.68 -13.72
N GLU A 45 -16.23 -9.65 -13.79
CA GLU A 45 -17.66 -9.47 -13.48
C GLU A 45 -18.07 -10.10 -12.15
N SER A 46 -17.19 -10.91 -11.56
CA SER A 46 -17.37 -11.62 -10.29
C SER A 46 -17.75 -10.75 -9.08
N PHE A 47 -17.47 -9.45 -9.12
CA PHE A 47 -17.79 -8.51 -8.05
C PHE A 47 -18.24 -7.17 -8.64
N ASP A 48 -19.24 -6.53 -8.04
CA ASP A 48 -19.60 -5.15 -8.37
C ASP A 48 -18.50 -4.19 -7.88
N SER A 49 -17.85 -3.50 -8.81
CA SER A 49 -16.83 -2.47 -8.55
C SER A 49 -17.26 -1.40 -7.54
N LYS A 50 -18.56 -1.06 -7.49
CA LYS A 50 -19.10 -0.09 -6.52
C LYS A 50 -19.08 -0.64 -5.09
N LYS A 51 -19.10 -1.96 -4.92
CA LYS A 51 -19.15 -2.65 -3.63
C LYS A 51 -17.81 -3.24 -3.18
N TYR A 52 -16.73 -3.14 -3.97
CA TYR A 52 -15.42 -3.76 -3.66
C TYR A 52 -14.93 -3.56 -2.21
N GLN A 53 -15.05 -2.35 -1.65
CA GLN A 53 -14.65 -2.10 -0.27
C GLN A 53 -15.57 -2.81 0.74
N GLU A 54 -16.88 -2.79 0.52
CA GLU A 54 -17.87 -3.47 1.36
C GLU A 54 -17.67 -4.99 1.32
N GLU A 55 -17.51 -5.54 0.12
CA GLU A 55 -17.17 -6.94 -0.14
C GLU A 55 -15.91 -7.35 0.62
N PHE A 56 -14.85 -6.52 0.58
CA PHE A 56 -13.61 -6.81 1.30
C PHE A 56 -13.78 -6.77 2.82
N PHE A 57 -14.50 -5.76 3.34
CA PHE A 57 -14.76 -5.65 4.78
C PHE A 57 -15.57 -6.83 5.30
N GLU A 58 -16.63 -7.23 4.59
CA GLU A 58 -17.41 -8.39 4.98
C GLU A 58 -16.60 -9.68 4.83
N GLY A 59 -15.83 -9.80 3.75
CA GLY A 59 -14.93 -10.91 3.51
C GLY A 59 -13.90 -11.12 4.63
N LEU A 60 -13.32 -10.03 5.13
CA LEU A 60 -12.38 -10.08 6.25
C LEU A 60 -13.05 -10.52 7.57
N LYS A 61 -14.30 -10.11 7.83
CA LYS A 61 -15.06 -10.59 9.00
C LYS A 61 -15.33 -12.09 8.90
N ILE A 62 -15.76 -12.56 7.73
CA ILE A 62 -16.00 -13.98 7.46
C ILE A 62 -14.70 -14.77 7.62
N TYR A 63 -13.59 -14.32 7.03
CA TYR A 63 -12.27 -14.95 7.18
C TYR A 63 -11.90 -15.17 8.66
N LYS A 64 -12.09 -14.15 9.49
CA LYS A 64 -11.83 -14.23 10.94
C LYS A 64 -12.73 -15.25 11.63
N ALA A 65 -14.02 -15.30 11.29
CA ALA A 65 -14.95 -16.28 11.85
C ALA A 65 -14.59 -17.72 11.42
N LEU A 66 -14.25 -17.89 10.14
CA LEU A 66 -13.86 -19.17 9.56
C LEU A 66 -12.60 -19.73 10.24
N LYS A 67 -11.64 -18.87 10.61
CA LYS A 67 -10.40 -19.25 11.30
C LYS A 67 -10.65 -20.00 12.61
N THR A 68 -11.79 -19.74 13.25
CA THR A 68 -12.20 -20.37 14.52
C THR A 68 -13.25 -21.47 14.35
N SER A 69 -13.66 -21.75 13.12
CA SER A 69 -14.68 -22.75 12.81
C SER A 69 -14.07 -24.12 12.46
N LYS A 70 -14.92 -25.12 12.23
CA LYS A 70 -14.58 -26.50 11.83
C LYS A 70 -14.50 -26.66 10.31
N ILE A 71 -14.45 -25.57 9.56
CA ILE A 71 -14.22 -25.60 8.11
C ILE A 71 -12.90 -26.34 7.82
N SER A 72 -12.84 -27.08 6.72
CA SER A 72 -11.60 -27.77 6.36
C SER A 72 -10.51 -26.77 5.97
N GLN A 73 -9.24 -27.16 6.14
CA GLN A 73 -8.12 -26.33 5.74
C GLN A 73 -8.14 -26.01 4.23
N LYS A 74 -8.67 -26.93 3.42
CA LYS A 74 -8.80 -26.75 1.97
C LYS A 74 -9.80 -25.65 1.64
N GLU A 75 -11.00 -25.72 2.18
CA GLU A 75 -12.04 -24.70 2.02
C GLU A 75 -11.59 -23.35 2.59
N PHE A 76 -10.92 -23.34 3.75
CA PHE A 76 -10.36 -22.12 4.32
C PHE A 76 -9.33 -21.47 3.39
N THR A 77 -8.47 -22.27 2.76
CA THR A 77 -7.46 -21.78 1.81
C THR A 77 -8.14 -21.22 0.55
N ALA A 78 -9.12 -21.93 -0.01
CA ALA A 78 -9.90 -21.43 -1.14
C ALA A 78 -10.57 -20.07 -0.83
N TYR A 79 -11.12 -19.91 0.37
CA TYR A 79 -11.71 -18.64 0.79
C TYR A 79 -10.66 -17.53 0.94
N SER A 80 -9.50 -17.86 1.51
CA SER A 80 -8.37 -16.94 1.60
C SER A 80 -7.94 -16.44 0.21
N ASP A 81 -7.83 -17.33 -0.76
CA ASP A 81 -7.46 -17.00 -2.15
C ASP A 81 -8.48 -16.07 -2.81
N VAL A 82 -9.78 -16.31 -2.58
CA VAL A 82 -10.86 -15.41 -3.04
C VAL A 82 -10.68 -14.02 -2.44
N LEU A 83 -10.45 -13.93 -1.13
CA LEU A 83 -10.27 -12.65 -0.44
C LEU A 83 -9.01 -11.90 -0.91
N VAL A 84 -7.92 -12.62 -1.20
CA VAL A 84 -6.69 -12.04 -1.77
C VAL A 84 -6.94 -11.46 -3.16
N LYS A 85 -7.63 -12.18 -4.03
CA LYS A 85 -8.01 -11.70 -5.37
C LYS A 85 -8.94 -10.48 -5.30
N LEU A 86 -9.89 -10.47 -4.37
CA LEU A 86 -10.77 -9.31 -4.14
C LEU A 86 -9.98 -8.08 -3.67
N ALA A 87 -9.00 -8.26 -2.78
CA ALA A 87 -8.12 -7.16 -2.34
C ALA A 87 -7.36 -6.53 -3.53
N PHE A 88 -6.85 -7.35 -4.45
CA PHE A 88 -6.21 -6.88 -5.68
C PHE A 88 -7.16 -6.12 -6.60
N LYS A 89 -8.37 -6.63 -6.82
CA LYS A 89 -9.37 -5.93 -7.64
C LYS A 89 -9.75 -4.58 -7.04
N THR A 90 -9.93 -4.54 -5.72
CA THR A 90 -10.20 -3.32 -4.96
C THR A 90 -9.09 -2.28 -5.16
N ALA A 91 -7.83 -2.67 -4.94
CA ALA A 91 -6.68 -1.78 -5.11
C ALA A 91 -6.50 -1.33 -6.57
N GLY A 92 -6.64 -2.24 -7.52
CA GLY A 92 -6.52 -1.95 -8.96
C GLY A 92 -7.58 -0.97 -9.46
N PHE A 93 -8.82 -1.11 -8.99
CA PHE A 93 -9.92 -0.20 -9.32
C PHE A 93 -9.70 1.20 -8.72
N ILE A 94 -9.34 1.28 -7.43
CA ILE A 94 -9.01 2.56 -6.79
C ILE A 94 -7.87 3.27 -7.53
N ARG A 95 -6.83 2.52 -7.90
CA ARG A 95 -5.70 3.04 -8.69
C ARG A 95 -6.12 3.54 -10.06
N LEU A 96 -7.00 2.81 -10.75
CA LEU A 96 -7.54 3.24 -12.04
C LEU A 96 -8.28 4.58 -11.91
N LEU A 97 -9.15 4.70 -10.90
CA LEU A 97 -9.88 5.94 -10.63
C LEU A 97 -8.94 7.09 -10.26
N ALA A 98 -7.94 6.84 -9.41
CA ALA A 98 -6.94 7.84 -9.04
C ALA A 98 -6.10 8.30 -10.23
N ASN A 99 -5.69 7.38 -11.11
CA ASN A 99 -5.00 7.74 -12.34
C ASN A 99 -5.87 8.61 -13.25
N THR A 100 -7.14 8.25 -13.40
CA THR A 100 -8.12 8.99 -14.22
C THR A 100 -8.40 10.39 -13.65
N ALA A 101 -8.46 10.52 -12.33
CA ALA A 101 -8.59 11.81 -11.65
C ALA A 101 -7.34 12.68 -11.87
N MET A 102 -6.15 12.10 -11.69
CA MET A 102 -4.88 12.81 -11.85
C MET A 102 -4.62 13.23 -13.30
N GLU A 103 -5.10 12.49 -14.30
CA GLU A 103 -5.07 12.91 -15.71
C GLU A 103 -5.86 14.20 -15.96
N LYS A 104 -6.83 14.50 -15.09
CA LYS A 104 -7.60 15.76 -15.08
C LYS A 104 -7.01 16.80 -14.12
N GLY A 105 -5.84 16.54 -13.53
CA GLY A 105 -5.16 17.46 -12.61
C GLY A 105 -5.78 17.54 -11.21
N VAL A 106 -6.60 16.57 -10.81
CA VAL A 106 -7.24 16.56 -9.48
C VAL A 106 -6.98 15.23 -8.75
N PHE A 107 -7.02 15.24 -7.42
CA PHE A 107 -6.92 14.01 -6.64
C PHE A 107 -8.27 13.28 -6.61
N LEU A 108 -8.24 11.94 -6.47
CA LEU A 108 -9.47 11.13 -6.35
C LEU A 108 -10.32 11.56 -5.16
N SER A 109 -9.67 11.91 -4.04
CA SER A 109 -10.33 12.39 -2.82
C SER A 109 -11.18 13.65 -3.03
N ASP A 110 -10.86 14.43 -4.06
CA ASP A 110 -11.44 15.75 -4.30
C ASP A 110 -12.66 15.67 -5.23
N ILE A 111 -13.08 14.45 -5.63
CA ILE A 111 -14.23 14.21 -6.51
C ILE A 111 -15.36 13.55 -5.69
N PRO A 112 -16.30 14.34 -5.12
CA PRO A 112 -17.26 13.85 -4.13
C PRO A 112 -18.17 12.73 -4.61
N GLU A 113 -18.47 12.69 -5.91
CA GLU A 113 -19.52 11.87 -6.52
C GLU A 113 -18.99 10.59 -7.22
N THR A 114 -17.68 10.34 -7.24
CA THR A 114 -17.11 9.21 -8.00
C THR A 114 -17.02 7.93 -7.17
N TYR A 115 -16.10 7.89 -6.20
CA TYR A 115 -15.84 6.72 -5.37
C TYR A 115 -14.99 7.13 -4.16
N GLN A 116 -15.60 7.17 -2.98
CA GLN A 116 -14.87 7.55 -1.77
C GLN A 116 -14.13 6.33 -1.20
N VAL A 117 -12.80 6.42 -1.16
CA VAL A 117 -11.96 5.42 -0.51
C VAL A 117 -12.16 5.55 1.00
N SER A 118 -12.66 4.49 1.63
CA SER A 118 -12.85 4.42 3.06
C SER A 118 -11.52 4.61 3.79
N PRO A 119 -11.44 5.47 4.81
CA PRO A 119 -10.22 5.68 5.59
C PRO A 119 -9.78 4.40 6.31
N ASN A 120 -10.71 3.46 6.56
CA ASN A 120 -10.43 2.19 7.24
C ASN A 120 -9.90 1.09 6.31
N LEU A 121 -9.90 1.32 4.98
CA LEU A 121 -9.51 0.30 4.01
C LEU A 121 -8.05 -0.13 4.21
N ARG A 122 -7.13 0.84 4.33
CA ARG A 122 -5.70 0.55 4.57
C ARG A 122 -5.46 -0.23 5.85
N ALA A 123 -6.18 0.11 6.92
CA ALA A 123 -6.09 -0.60 8.20
C ALA A 123 -6.62 -2.04 8.09
N SER A 124 -7.70 -2.25 7.33
CA SER A 124 -8.26 -3.59 7.09
C SER A 124 -7.33 -4.46 6.24
N PHE A 125 -6.64 -3.87 5.26
CA PHE A 125 -5.58 -4.55 4.51
C PHE A 125 -4.41 -4.93 5.43
N GLN A 126 -4.01 -4.04 6.34
CA GLN A 126 -2.99 -4.35 7.34
C GLN A 126 -3.41 -5.50 8.26
N GLU A 127 -4.64 -5.48 8.78
CA GLU A 127 -5.18 -6.56 9.60
C GLU A 127 -5.12 -7.90 8.85
N PHE A 128 -5.48 -7.90 7.56
CA PHE A 128 -5.41 -9.11 6.75
C PHE A 128 -3.97 -9.60 6.52
N ILE A 129 -3.02 -8.69 6.28
CA ILE A 129 -1.58 -9.02 6.20
C ILE A 129 -1.12 -9.69 7.50
N ASP A 130 -1.49 -9.16 8.66
CA ASP A 130 -1.06 -9.70 9.95
C ASP A 130 -1.66 -11.09 10.21
N LEU A 131 -2.91 -11.31 9.77
CA LEU A 131 -3.55 -12.63 9.83
C LEU A 131 -2.89 -13.65 8.91
N LEU A 132 -2.38 -13.24 7.74
CA LEU A 132 -1.67 -14.10 6.79
C LEU A 132 -0.24 -14.40 7.25
N LYS A 133 0.46 -13.42 7.84
CA LYS A 133 1.79 -13.61 8.45
C LYS A 133 1.75 -14.64 9.57
N ALA A 134 0.70 -14.63 10.39
CA ALA A 134 0.52 -15.64 11.46
C ALA A 134 0.36 -17.08 10.93
N LYS A 135 0.24 -17.27 9.61
CA LYS A 135 0.15 -18.57 8.92
C LYS A 135 1.33 -18.83 7.98
N ASP A 136 2.36 -17.98 8.00
CA ASP A 136 3.52 -18.05 7.10
C ASP A 136 3.16 -18.04 5.60
N ASP A 137 2.01 -17.44 5.22
CA ASP A 137 1.62 -17.30 3.81
C ASP A 137 2.32 -16.10 3.15
N VAL A 138 3.61 -16.26 2.90
CA VAL A 138 4.49 -15.21 2.37
C VAL A 138 4.03 -14.67 1.01
N LYS A 139 3.41 -15.52 0.16
CA LYS A 139 2.92 -15.11 -1.16
C LYS A 139 1.71 -14.20 -1.04
N SER A 140 0.73 -14.58 -0.24
CA SER A 140 -0.44 -13.73 0.00
C SER A 140 -0.05 -12.45 0.72
N VAL A 141 0.92 -12.49 1.66
CA VAL A 141 1.45 -11.29 2.31
C VAL A 141 2.07 -10.32 1.30
N ALA A 142 2.90 -10.81 0.36
CA ALA A 142 3.48 -9.98 -0.70
C ALA A 142 2.40 -9.33 -1.58
N ASN A 143 1.39 -10.12 -1.93
CA ASN A 143 0.25 -9.69 -2.74
C ASN A 143 -0.57 -8.59 -2.07
N ILE A 144 -0.98 -8.77 -0.81
CA ILE A 144 -1.76 -7.78 -0.08
C ILE A 144 -0.92 -6.54 0.24
N SER A 145 0.37 -6.70 0.53
CA SER A 145 1.27 -5.55 0.76
C SER A 145 1.38 -4.67 -0.50
N ALA A 146 1.47 -5.30 -1.69
CA ALA A 146 1.44 -4.58 -2.96
C ALA A 146 0.11 -3.85 -3.18
N ALA A 147 -1.02 -4.52 -2.93
CA ALA A 147 -2.35 -3.94 -3.06
C ALA A 147 -2.57 -2.77 -2.07
N LYS A 148 -2.09 -2.90 -0.84
CA LYS A 148 -2.11 -1.83 0.16
C LYS A 148 -1.27 -0.63 -0.31
N ALA A 149 -0.05 -0.86 -0.80
CA ALA A 149 0.81 0.19 -1.34
C ALA A 149 0.14 0.93 -2.52
N GLN A 150 -0.55 0.21 -3.43
CA GLN A 150 -1.31 0.84 -4.51
C GLN A 150 -2.40 1.78 -3.98
N ILE A 151 -3.18 1.36 -2.98
CA ILE A 151 -4.18 2.22 -2.34
C ILE A 151 -3.49 3.45 -1.73
N THR A 152 -2.42 3.25 -0.97
CA THR A 152 -1.64 4.32 -0.33
C THR A 152 -1.17 5.37 -1.33
N THR A 153 -0.63 4.96 -2.47
CA THR A 153 -0.23 5.90 -3.54
C THR A 153 -1.40 6.59 -4.22
N SER A 154 -2.58 5.94 -4.26
CA SER A 154 -3.79 6.48 -4.89
C SER A 154 -4.47 7.56 -4.05
N VAL A 155 -4.25 7.57 -2.73
CA VAL A 155 -4.77 8.57 -1.78
C VAL A 155 -3.64 9.27 -1.02
N ALA A 156 -2.45 9.36 -1.62
CA ALA A 156 -1.24 9.87 -0.97
C ALA A 156 -1.42 11.29 -0.41
N ASN A 157 -2.25 12.13 -1.05
CA ASN A 157 -2.55 13.48 -0.60
C ASN A 157 -3.32 13.55 0.73
N LEU A 158 -3.90 12.43 1.19
CA LEU A 158 -4.60 12.32 2.47
C LEU A 158 -3.73 11.72 3.58
N LEU A 159 -2.48 11.36 3.27
CA LEU A 159 -1.62 10.61 4.17
C LEU A 159 -0.35 11.39 4.48
N PRO A 160 0.15 11.31 5.73
CA PRO A 160 1.44 11.88 6.03
C PRO A 160 2.55 11.04 5.36
N LYS A 161 3.64 11.69 4.98
CA LYS A 161 4.69 11.10 4.12
C LYS A 161 5.26 9.82 4.74
N GLU A 162 5.49 9.79 6.05
CA GLU A 162 6.01 8.62 6.76
C GLU A 162 5.07 7.41 6.70
N ALA A 163 3.75 7.63 6.70
CA ALA A 163 2.79 6.53 6.56
C ALA A 163 2.85 5.90 5.17
N ILE A 164 3.16 6.70 4.14
CA ILE A 164 3.39 6.21 2.79
C ILE A 164 4.71 5.42 2.74
N GLY A 165 5.77 5.96 3.32
CA GLY A 165 7.09 5.30 3.39
C GLY A 165 7.03 3.93 4.06
N ASN A 166 6.34 3.82 5.19
CA ASN A 166 6.19 2.55 5.91
C ASN A 166 5.43 1.48 5.11
N ASP A 167 4.41 1.86 4.34
CA ASP A 167 3.71 0.91 3.46
C ASP A 167 4.60 0.46 2.30
N MET A 168 5.39 1.36 1.73
CA MET A 168 6.34 1.02 0.67
C MET A 168 7.47 0.11 1.18
N LEU A 169 7.97 0.35 2.40
CA LEU A 169 8.94 -0.54 3.06
C LEU A 169 8.36 -1.94 3.27
N GLN A 170 7.11 -2.06 3.75
CA GLN A 170 6.42 -3.34 3.92
C GLN A 170 6.24 -4.06 2.58
N PHE A 171 5.90 -3.32 1.53
CA PHE A 171 5.78 -3.87 0.18
C PHE A 171 7.11 -4.42 -0.35
N ALA A 172 8.19 -3.63 -0.28
CA ALA A 172 9.52 -4.05 -0.71
C ALA A 172 10.01 -5.28 0.07
N ALA A 173 9.89 -5.26 1.40
CA ALA A 173 10.30 -6.37 2.26
C ALA A 173 9.53 -7.67 1.94
N SER A 174 8.22 -7.55 1.69
CA SER A 174 7.40 -8.72 1.34
C SER A 174 7.74 -9.28 -0.04
N TYR A 175 8.15 -8.44 -0.99
CA TYR A 175 8.64 -8.89 -2.30
C TYR A 175 10.00 -9.58 -2.20
N ALA A 176 10.93 -9.04 -1.41
CA ALA A 176 12.20 -9.70 -1.12
C ALA A 176 11.98 -11.09 -0.50
N ALA A 177 11.04 -11.21 0.45
CA ALA A 177 10.73 -12.48 1.12
C ALA A 177 10.21 -13.59 0.18
N VAL A 178 9.61 -13.23 -0.97
CA VAL A 178 9.14 -14.18 -1.99
C VAL A 178 10.11 -14.33 -3.17
N GLY A 179 11.35 -13.83 -3.02
CA GLY A 179 12.40 -13.94 -4.03
C GLY A 179 12.32 -12.92 -5.18
N GLN A 180 11.44 -11.92 -5.09
CA GLN A 180 11.35 -10.81 -6.06
C GLN A 180 12.39 -9.72 -5.76
N THR A 181 13.65 -10.13 -5.61
CA THR A 181 14.74 -9.28 -5.11
C THR A 181 14.98 -8.03 -5.96
N GLU A 182 14.97 -8.16 -7.29
CA GLU A 182 15.17 -7.02 -8.20
C GLU A 182 14.08 -5.96 -8.03
N HIS A 183 12.82 -6.40 -7.97
CA HIS A 183 11.68 -5.51 -7.74
C HIS A 183 11.75 -4.86 -6.36
N ALA A 184 12.12 -5.61 -5.32
CA ALA A 184 12.32 -5.08 -3.99
C ALA A 184 13.40 -3.99 -3.95
N MET A 185 14.56 -4.23 -4.59
CA MET A 185 15.64 -3.24 -4.70
C MET A 185 15.18 -1.96 -5.42
N GLN A 186 14.42 -2.09 -6.51
CA GLN A 186 13.87 -0.92 -7.23
C GLN A 186 12.90 -0.12 -6.34
N ILE A 187 12.09 -0.80 -5.52
CA ILE A 187 11.21 -0.13 -4.57
C ILE A 187 12.02 0.58 -3.47
N TYR A 188 13.02 -0.08 -2.87
CA TYR A 188 13.88 0.54 -1.86
C TYR A 188 14.63 1.77 -2.41
N GLN A 189 15.17 1.68 -3.62
CA GLN A 189 15.80 2.81 -4.29
C GLN A 189 14.81 3.95 -4.54
N GLY A 190 13.57 3.62 -4.88
CA GLY A 190 12.47 4.58 -4.97
C GLY A 190 12.20 5.31 -3.65
N ILE A 191 12.11 4.58 -2.54
CA ILE A 191 11.94 5.13 -1.20
C ILE A 191 13.12 6.06 -0.87
N MET A 192 14.36 5.61 -1.08
CA MET A 192 15.55 6.43 -0.84
C MET A 192 15.48 7.76 -1.61
N ASN A 193 15.08 7.74 -2.89
CA ASN A 193 14.97 8.97 -3.69
C ASN A 193 13.88 9.94 -3.18
N ASP A 194 12.73 9.42 -2.73
CA ASP A 194 11.61 10.24 -2.27
C ASP A 194 11.82 10.79 -0.85
N PHE A 195 12.54 10.04 -0.01
CA PHE A 195 12.91 10.42 1.34
C PHE A 195 14.32 11.02 1.43
N GLU A 196 14.97 11.27 0.30
CA GLU A 196 16.20 12.06 0.25
C GLU A 196 15.88 13.53 0.55
N SER A 197 16.83 14.23 1.20
CA SER A 197 16.68 15.62 1.56
C SER A 197 16.49 16.50 0.33
N GLU A 198 15.52 17.41 0.37
CA GLU A 198 15.27 18.37 -0.70
C GLU A 198 16.49 19.26 -0.96
N SER A 199 17.33 19.49 0.07
CA SER A 199 18.61 20.19 -0.08
C SER A 199 19.52 19.51 -1.10
N VAL A 200 19.51 18.18 -1.17
CA VAL A 200 20.27 17.39 -2.15
C VAL A 200 19.67 17.49 -3.55
N LYS A 201 18.34 17.38 -3.67
CA LYS A 201 17.65 17.48 -4.96
C LYS A 201 17.87 18.86 -5.60
N ASN A 202 17.90 19.91 -4.78
CA ASN A 202 18.08 21.29 -5.20
C ASN A 202 19.56 21.72 -5.32
N SER A 203 20.49 20.94 -4.78
CA SER A 203 21.92 21.25 -4.80
C SER A 203 22.62 21.05 -6.14
N SER A 204 21.93 20.54 -7.17
CA SER A 204 22.51 20.15 -8.46
C SER A 204 23.04 21.32 -9.31
N GLY A 205 23.43 22.43 -8.69
CA GLY A 205 24.31 23.44 -9.30
C GLY A 205 24.23 24.85 -8.70
N LEU A 206 23.14 25.21 -8.00
CA LEU A 206 22.87 26.62 -7.65
C LEU A 206 23.34 27.04 -6.25
N PHE A 207 23.33 26.13 -5.28
CA PHE A 207 23.71 26.44 -3.89
C PHE A 207 24.37 25.21 -3.22
N PRO A 208 25.67 24.99 -3.42
CA PRO A 208 26.40 23.83 -2.90
C PRO A 208 26.46 23.77 -1.37
N GLU A 209 26.25 24.89 -0.68
CA GLU A 209 26.19 24.98 0.79
C GLU A 209 24.95 24.27 1.35
N LEU A 210 23.88 24.11 0.57
CA LEU A 210 22.65 23.42 1.00
C LEU A 210 22.89 21.92 1.22
N ASN A 211 23.89 21.32 0.57
CA ASN A 211 24.23 19.90 0.76
C ASN A 211 24.80 19.58 2.15
N GLN A 212 25.17 20.59 2.93
CA GLN A 212 25.86 20.40 4.20
C GLN A 212 24.89 20.17 5.37
N VAL A 213 23.58 20.37 5.17
CA VAL A 213 22.58 20.22 6.22
C VAL A 213 21.46 19.29 5.78
N ASP A 214 21.13 18.32 6.65
CA ASP A 214 19.97 17.46 6.48
C ASP A 214 18.75 18.06 7.17
N THR A 215 17.81 18.58 6.38
CA THR A 215 16.57 19.23 6.86
C THR A 215 15.42 18.25 7.11
N ARG A 216 15.63 16.94 6.89
CA ARG A 216 14.57 15.94 7.04
C ARG A 216 14.14 15.78 8.50
N PRO A 217 12.83 15.58 8.78
CA PRO A 217 12.38 15.11 10.07
C PRO A 217 12.99 13.74 10.41
N ALA A 218 13.23 13.47 11.70
CA ALA A 218 13.80 12.20 12.15
C ALA A 218 13.03 10.96 11.66
N VAL A 219 11.70 11.06 11.56
CA VAL A 219 10.84 9.99 11.05
C VAL A 219 11.06 9.71 9.55
N GLU A 220 11.41 10.72 8.75
CA GLU A 220 11.74 10.55 7.33
C GLU A 220 13.14 9.96 7.15
N ILE A 221 14.09 10.37 8.02
CA ILE A 221 15.43 9.78 8.08
C ILE A 221 15.32 8.29 8.40
N GLU A 222 14.50 7.90 9.38
CA GLU A 222 14.32 6.48 9.74
C GLU A 222 13.80 5.64 8.56
N VAL A 223 12.84 6.17 7.78
CA VAL A 223 12.34 5.48 6.58
C VAL A 223 13.44 5.34 5.53
N PHE A 224 14.22 6.40 5.30
CA PHE A 224 15.34 6.39 4.37
C PHE A 224 16.40 5.36 4.77
N GLU A 225 16.84 5.38 6.04
CA GLU A 225 17.88 4.47 6.53
C GLU A 225 17.44 3.00 6.49
N LYS A 226 16.16 2.70 6.79
CA LYS A 226 15.61 1.34 6.62
C LYS A 226 15.65 0.90 5.16
N ALA A 227 15.31 1.78 4.23
CA ALA A 227 15.35 1.47 2.80
C ALA A 227 16.79 1.27 2.32
N LYS A 228 17.73 2.11 2.76
CA LYS A 228 19.15 2.01 2.46
C LYS A 228 19.72 0.69 2.96
N ALA A 229 19.55 0.38 4.24
CA ALA A 229 20.11 -0.83 4.83
C ALA A 229 19.62 -2.12 4.14
N GLU A 230 18.33 -2.21 3.80
CA GLU A 230 17.81 -3.36 3.06
C GLU A 230 18.24 -3.37 1.58
N PHE A 231 18.39 -2.20 0.94
CA PHE A 231 18.95 -2.11 -0.41
C PHE A 231 20.39 -2.63 -0.45
N GLU A 232 21.27 -2.13 0.42
CA GLU A 232 22.69 -2.52 0.49
C GLU A 232 22.85 -4.02 0.80
N LYS A 233 21.99 -4.55 1.67
CA LYS A 233 21.95 -5.99 1.99
C LYS A 233 21.55 -6.84 0.78
N LEU A 234 20.64 -6.37 -0.06
CA LEU A 234 20.19 -7.11 -1.25
C LEU A 234 21.13 -6.94 -2.45
N SER A 235 21.73 -5.75 -2.62
CA SER A 235 22.63 -5.45 -3.74
C SER A 235 24.07 -5.91 -3.49
N GLY A 236 24.49 -5.95 -2.21
CA GLY A 236 25.89 -6.11 -1.83
C GLY A 236 26.75 -4.87 -2.08
N GLU A 237 26.14 -3.74 -2.42
CA GLU A 237 26.81 -2.47 -2.70
C GLU A 237 26.50 -1.46 -1.61
N GLU A 238 27.52 -0.76 -1.11
CA GLU A 238 27.33 0.36 -0.17
C GLU A 238 26.78 1.59 -0.91
N PHE A 239 25.73 2.18 -0.36
CA PHE A 239 25.15 3.41 -0.88
C PHE A 239 25.98 4.60 -0.39
N PRO A 240 26.44 5.50 -1.28
CA PRO A 240 27.35 6.57 -0.91
C PRO A 240 26.81 7.45 0.22
N GLU A 241 27.50 7.45 1.36
CA GLU A 241 27.18 8.37 2.45
C GLU A 241 27.64 9.79 2.12
N LYS A 242 26.70 10.73 2.24
CA LYS A 242 27.03 12.16 2.21
C LYS A 242 27.17 12.63 3.65
N GLN A 243 28.34 13.12 4.04
CA GLN A 243 28.53 13.74 5.35
C GLN A 243 27.70 15.03 5.42
N ARG A 244 26.71 15.07 6.33
CA ARG A 244 25.84 16.23 6.54
C ARG A 244 25.73 16.50 8.04
N MET A 245 25.58 17.77 8.40
CA MET A 245 25.21 18.18 9.74
C MET A 245 23.70 18.07 9.90
N SER A 246 23.23 17.53 11.02
CA SER A 246 21.84 17.68 11.42
C SER A 246 21.54 19.15 11.70
N VAL A 247 20.29 19.58 11.47
CA VAL A 247 19.82 20.93 11.85
C VAL A 247 20.13 21.25 13.32
N ASN A 248 20.16 20.24 14.19
CA ASN A 248 20.37 20.41 15.62
C ASN A 248 21.85 20.40 16.04
N ASP A 249 22.80 20.18 15.13
CA ASP A 249 24.21 20.01 15.48
C ASP A 249 24.93 21.33 15.78
N SER A 250 24.47 22.45 15.21
CA SER A 250 25.06 23.77 15.47
C SER A 250 24.15 24.94 15.09
N GLU A 251 24.42 26.13 15.64
CA GLU A 251 23.72 27.37 15.24
C GLU A 251 23.93 27.70 13.75
N LEU A 252 25.07 27.29 13.18
CA LEU A 252 25.36 27.41 11.76
C LEU A 252 24.46 26.49 10.92
N ALA A 253 24.25 25.24 11.36
CA ALA A 253 23.35 24.29 10.71
C ALA A 253 21.89 24.77 10.76
N GLN A 254 21.45 25.40 11.86
CA GLN A 254 20.13 26.01 11.97
C GLN A 254 19.95 27.18 11.00
N LYS A 255 20.95 28.06 10.86
CA LYS A 255 20.91 29.18 9.91
C LYS A 255 20.86 28.70 8.46
N LEU A 256 21.69 27.71 8.12
CA LEU A 256 21.69 27.08 6.80
C LEU A 256 20.33 26.39 6.52
N ALA A 257 19.76 25.67 7.49
CA ALA A 257 18.43 25.06 7.34
C ALA A 257 17.32 26.10 7.11
N ALA A 258 17.37 27.24 7.80
CA ALA A 258 16.42 28.33 7.59
C ALA A 258 16.54 28.94 6.18
N GLU A 259 17.76 29.08 5.66
CA GLU A 259 17.99 29.52 4.28
C GLU A 259 17.53 28.47 3.25
N VAL A 260 17.75 27.18 3.53
CA VAL A 260 17.24 26.07 2.72
C VAL A 260 15.72 26.14 2.65
N HIS A 261 15.02 26.20 3.79
CA HIS A 261 13.55 26.28 3.82
C HIS A 261 12.99 27.50 3.11
N LYS A 262 13.67 28.65 3.25
CA LYS A 262 13.28 29.86 2.52
C LYS A 262 13.39 29.66 1.01
N LYS A 263 14.50 29.10 0.54
CA LYS A 263 14.73 28.83 -0.90
C LYS A 263 13.80 27.74 -1.43
N GLU A 264 13.55 26.67 -0.66
CA GLU A 264 12.57 25.63 -0.99
C GLU A 264 11.19 26.23 -1.19
N LYS A 265 10.75 27.12 -0.29
CA LYS A 265 9.47 27.82 -0.43
C LYS A 265 9.42 28.69 -1.69
N GLU A 266 10.48 29.43 -1.99
CA GLU A 266 10.60 30.24 -3.22
C GLU A 266 10.60 29.40 -4.51
N ILE A 267 11.10 28.16 -4.46
CA ILE A 267 11.06 27.20 -5.58
C ILE A 267 9.66 26.60 -5.71
N LEU A 268 9.06 26.13 -4.61
CA LEU A 268 7.72 25.53 -4.57
C LEU A 268 6.63 26.51 -5.03
N ASP A 269 6.74 27.80 -4.67
CA ASP A 269 5.83 28.85 -5.14
C ASP A 269 5.96 29.12 -6.66
N LYS A 270 7.10 28.76 -7.27
CA LYS A 270 7.35 28.87 -8.72
C LYS A 270 7.03 27.58 -9.49
N SER A 271 7.06 26.42 -8.82
CA SER A 271 6.92 25.10 -9.43
C SER A 271 5.60 24.42 -9.07
N GLN A 272 4.46 25.11 -9.21
CA GLN A 272 3.13 24.52 -9.04
C GLN A 272 2.77 23.43 -10.07
N ASN A 273 3.70 23.01 -10.93
CA ASN A 273 3.53 21.86 -11.82
C ASN A 273 4.82 21.02 -11.81
N GLU A 274 4.66 19.71 -11.64
CA GLU A 274 5.68 18.65 -11.73
C GLU A 274 6.40 18.22 -10.42
N SER A 275 5.73 17.42 -9.59
CA SER A 275 6.45 16.52 -8.66
C SER A 275 6.96 15.28 -9.41
N LYS A 276 8.18 15.37 -9.98
CA LYS A 276 8.91 14.24 -10.57
C LYS A 276 9.58 13.38 -9.48
N GLY A 277 8.80 12.81 -8.56
CA GLY A 277 9.25 11.84 -7.54
C GLY A 277 9.02 10.38 -7.95
N PHE A 278 9.53 9.40 -7.21
CA PHE A 278 9.28 7.98 -7.44
C PHE A 278 7.79 7.61 -7.37
N PHE A 279 6.92 8.37 -6.69
CA PHE A 279 5.46 8.26 -6.86
C PHE A 279 4.98 8.40 -8.32
N SER A 280 5.65 9.22 -9.13
CA SER A 280 5.40 9.31 -10.58
C SER A 280 5.96 8.12 -11.37
N LYS A 281 7.03 7.47 -10.88
CA LYS A 281 7.66 6.26 -11.48
C LYS A 281 7.02 4.94 -11.04
N LEU A 282 6.46 4.85 -9.84
CA LEU A 282 5.59 3.76 -9.40
C LEU A 282 4.35 3.68 -10.27
N LYS A 283 3.83 4.84 -10.69
CA LYS A 283 2.75 4.90 -11.68
C LYS A 283 3.14 4.18 -12.97
N SER A 284 4.38 4.34 -13.47
CA SER A 284 4.84 3.60 -14.66
C SER A 284 5.03 2.10 -14.39
N PHE A 285 5.60 1.75 -13.24
CA PHE A 285 5.82 0.36 -12.82
C PHE A 285 4.54 -0.48 -12.76
N PHE A 286 3.44 0.18 -12.42
CA PHE A 286 2.12 -0.42 -12.26
C PHE A 286 1.21 -0.32 -13.50
N THR A 287 1.62 0.45 -14.52
CA THR A 287 0.83 0.67 -15.76
C THR A 287 1.31 -0.13 -16.97
N GLY A 288 2.39 -0.92 -16.85
CA GLY A 288 2.84 -1.81 -17.93
C GLY A 288 3.09 -1.05 -19.24
N LYS A 289 4.02 -0.08 -19.20
CA LYS A 289 4.70 0.45 -20.39
C LYS A 289 6.19 0.19 -20.25
#